data_AF-A0A7S3QBJ7-F1
#
_entry.id   AF-A0A7S3QBJ7-F1
#
_cell.length_a   1.000
_cell.length_b   1.000
_cell.length_c   1.000
_cell.angle_alpha   90.00
_cell.angle_beta   90.00
_cell.angle_gamma   90.00
#
_symmetry.space_group_name_H-M   'P 1'
#
loop_
_entity.id
_entity.type
_entity.pdbx_description
1 polymer ?
#
loop_
_entity_poly.entity_id
_entity_poly.type
_entity_poly.pdbx_seq_one_letter_code
_entity_poly.pdbx_strand_id
1 'polypeptide(L)'
;SKLQPYYFSNGYGLFRRMTGVGNSHPRRQLGHDWGYAGLPPSVVERPEIILKVELLSPSETVRELNFRWKPGDISKMPRQVAPYQPRLDWQMWFAALGSYHHNPWLVHFIHKILQGCKPVIALIDEPGLVSGAEEVLQIHALLFNYDFTRLNTEWSRKIPGTHLITSESESSDPGPEPENVDNHRGIWWTRSFDKDYLPPLDSSNESLRRLLESQGFHENMCLLSDEKCKLLSD
;
A
#
# COMPACT_ATOMS: atom_id res chain seq x y z
N SER A 1 -1.63 28.28 -4.96
CA SER A 1 -1.53 27.92 -3.53
C SER A 1 -0.55 26.77 -3.40
N LYS A 2 0.61 26.96 -2.76
CA LYS A 2 1.54 25.85 -2.48
C LYS A 2 0.92 25.00 -1.35
N LEU A 3 0.50 23.79 -1.68
CA LEU A 3 -0.10 22.85 -0.73
C LEU A 3 1.00 22.25 0.15
N GLN A 4 0.90 22.43 1.46
CA GLN A 4 1.88 21.85 2.39
C GLN A 4 1.45 20.43 2.79
N PRO A 5 2.41 19.52 3.06
CA PRO A 5 2.15 18.10 3.41
C PRO A 5 1.19 17.85 4.59
N TYR A 6 0.93 18.85 5.41
CA TYR A 6 0.11 18.71 6.61
C TYR A 6 -1.31 19.28 6.48
N TYR A 7 -1.66 19.91 5.34
CA TYR A 7 -2.97 20.55 5.15
C TYR A 7 -4.03 19.66 4.47
N PHE A 8 -3.65 18.53 3.87
CA PHE A 8 -4.60 17.62 3.23
C PHE A 8 -4.53 16.22 3.84
N SER A 9 -5.59 15.84 4.56
CA SER A 9 -5.85 14.43 4.89
C SER A 9 -6.70 13.82 3.77
N ASN A 10 -6.27 12.67 3.22
CA ASN A 10 -7.06 11.84 2.30
C ASN A 10 -8.53 11.76 2.74
N GLY A 11 -9.48 11.73 1.80
CA GLY A 11 -10.91 11.48 2.08
C GLY A 11 -11.22 10.13 2.74
N TYR A 12 -10.30 9.16 2.68
CA TYR A 12 -10.34 7.97 3.55
C TYR A 12 -10.09 8.27 5.04
N GLY A 13 -9.74 9.51 5.37
CA GLY A 13 -9.63 10.07 6.71
C GLY A 13 -10.93 9.97 7.52
N LEU A 14 -12.09 9.79 6.87
CA LEU A 14 -13.35 9.50 7.55
C LEU A 14 -13.27 8.22 8.39
N PHE A 15 -12.38 7.28 8.03
CA PHE A 15 -12.17 6.03 8.75
C PHE A 15 -10.94 6.04 9.68
N ARG A 16 -10.20 7.15 9.80
CA ARG A 16 -9.10 7.30 10.78
C ARG A 16 -9.54 7.03 12.23
N ARG A 17 -10.84 7.15 12.52
CA ARG A 17 -11.43 6.90 13.84
C ARG A 17 -12.24 5.62 13.93
N MET A 18 -12.61 4.99 12.81
CA MET A 18 -13.56 3.88 12.85
C MET A 18 -12.91 2.51 13.00
N THR A 19 -11.58 2.43 12.83
CA THR A 19 -10.81 1.24 13.19
C THR A 19 -9.39 1.68 13.59
N GLY A 20 -9.15 1.87 14.88
CA GLY A 20 -7.80 1.82 15.44
C GLY A 20 -7.30 0.38 15.33
N VAL A 21 -6.83 0.00 14.13
CA VAL A 21 -6.40 -1.37 13.82
C VAL A 21 -4.93 -1.35 13.43
N GLY A 22 -4.11 -1.07 14.43
CA GLY A 22 -2.69 -1.40 14.43
C GLY A 22 -2.40 -2.07 15.77
N ASN A 23 -1.55 -3.09 15.77
CA ASN A 23 -1.02 -3.58 17.03
C ASN A 23 -0.18 -2.44 17.61
N SER A 24 -0.66 -1.80 18.67
CA SER A 24 0.22 -1.03 19.54
C SER A 24 1.30 -2.00 19.99
N HIS A 25 2.45 -1.98 19.32
CA HIS A 25 3.52 -2.93 19.59
C HIS A 25 3.77 -3.01 21.10
N PRO A 26 4.12 -4.19 21.66
CA PRO A 26 4.45 -4.33 23.08
C PRO A 26 5.58 -3.40 23.55
N ARG A 27 6.31 -2.78 22.62
CA ARG A 27 7.42 -1.85 22.88
C ARG A 27 7.05 -0.63 23.73
N ARG A 28 5.78 -0.35 23.97
CA ARG A 28 5.35 0.73 24.87
C ARG A 28 4.17 0.29 25.73
N GLN A 29 4.43 -0.64 26.66
CA GLN A 29 3.69 -0.72 27.93
C GLN A 29 3.91 0.61 28.71
N LEU A 30 3.38 1.72 28.22
CA LEU A 30 3.20 2.90 29.05
C LEU A 30 1.93 2.64 29.85
N GLY A 31 2.12 2.20 31.09
CA GLY A 31 1.07 1.83 32.03
C GLY A 31 0.21 3.02 32.48
N HIS A 32 -0.56 3.60 31.56
CA HIS A 32 -1.44 4.72 31.87
C HIS A 32 -2.78 4.61 31.12
N ASP A 33 -3.87 4.81 31.86
CA ASP A 33 -5.26 4.98 31.41
C ASP A 33 -5.48 6.35 30.73
N TRP A 34 -4.61 6.75 29.79
CA TRP A 34 -4.61 8.12 29.24
C TRP A 34 -5.41 8.29 27.94
N GLY A 35 -6.44 7.45 27.70
CA GLY A 35 -7.36 7.63 26.57
C GLY A 35 -8.84 7.50 26.94
N TYR A 36 -9.69 7.69 25.93
CA TYR A 36 -11.14 7.76 26.13
C TYR A 36 -11.66 6.42 26.68
N ALA A 37 -12.43 6.47 27.77
CA ALA A 37 -12.97 5.28 28.47
C ALA A 37 -11.91 4.27 28.97
N GLY A 38 -10.70 4.73 29.34
CA GLY A 38 -9.64 3.86 29.88
C GLY A 38 -8.94 3.00 28.82
N LEU A 39 -9.24 3.22 27.54
CA LEU A 39 -8.50 2.60 26.44
C LEU A 39 -7.28 3.46 26.09
N PRO A 40 -6.10 2.89 25.83
CA PRO A 40 -4.97 3.66 25.35
C PRO A 40 -5.38 4.39 24.06
N PRO A 41 -4.93 5.64 23.85
CA PRO A 41 -5.21 6.35 22.60
C PRO A 41 -4.74 5.50 21.43
N SER A 42 -5.66 5.28 20.49
CA SER A 42 -5.37 4.48 19.31
C SER A 42 -4.16 5.09 18.61
N VAL A 43 -3.00 4.44 18.70
CA VAL A 43 -1.92 4.68 17.76
C VAL A 43 -2.50 4.23 16.42
N VAL A 44 -2.75 5.20 15.53
CA VAL A 44 -3.34 4.93 14.21
C VAL A 44 -2.25 4.41 13.30
N GLU A 45 -1.80 3.19 13.56
CA GLU A 45 -1.00 2.41 12.63
C GLU A 45 -1.96 1.68 11.68
N ARG A 46 -1.68 1.77 10.37
CA ARG A 46 -2.48 1.10 9.34
C ARG A 46 -1.64 0.03 8.66
N PRO A 47 -2.00 -1.26 8.77
CA PRO A 47 -1.33 -2.31 8.02
C PRO A 47 -1.65 -2.15 6.53
N GLU A 48 -0.62 -2.24 5.70
CA GLU A 48 -0.69 -2.13 4.25
C GLU A 48 0.17 -3.21 3.61
N ILE A 49 -0.43 -3.94 2.67
CA ILE A 49 0.30 -4.90 1.84
C ILE A 49 0.97 -4.13 0.70
N ILE A 50 2.28 -4.33 0.55
CA ILE A 50 3.11 -3.77 -0.51
C ILE A 50 3.62 -4.91 -1.38
N LEU A 51 3.34 -4.82 -2.68
CA LEU A 51 3.82 -5.79 -3.66
C LEU A 51 5.15 -5.28 -4.21
N LYS A 52 6.24 -6.00 -3.92
CA LYS A 52 7.53 -5.82 -4.60
C LYS A 52 7.59 -6.73 -5.80
N VAL A 53 8.08 -6.20 -6.91
CA VAL A 53 8.23 -6.93 -8.16
C VAL A 53 9.67 -6.92 -8.62
N GLU A 54 10.07 -8.04 -9.19
CA GLU A 54 11.28 -8.18 -9.96
C GLU A 54 10.91 -8.21 -11.45
N LEU A 55 11.49 -7.30 -12.21
CA LEU A 55 11.20 -7.13 -13.63
C LEU A 55 12.25 -7.77 -14.52
N LEU A 56 11.81 -8.37 -15.63
CA LEU A 56 12.67 -8.80 -16.72
C LEU A 56 13.21 -7.57 -17.46
N SER A 57 14.23 -6.95 -16.89
CA SER A 57 14.93 -5.80 -17.46
C SER A 57 16.43 -6.06 -17.43
N PRO A 58 17.23 -5.50 -18.36
CA PRO A 58 18.67 -5.75 -18.42
C PRO A 58 19.44 -5.27 -17.17
N SER A 59 18.78 -4.54 -16.27
CA SER A 59 19.35 -4.03 -15.02
C SER A 59 18.65 -4.58 -13.76
N GLU A 60 17.95 -5.72 -13.83
CA GLU A 60 17.26 -6.42 -12.70
C GLU A 60 16.71 -5.44 -11.65
N THR A 61 15.68 -4.69 -12.03
CA THR A 61 15.12 -3.64 -11.17
C THR A 61 14.05 -4.22 -10.25
N VAL A 62 14.38 -4.34 -8.97
CA VAL A 62 13.38 -4.62 -7.92
C VAL A 62 12.69 -3.31 -7.55
N ARG A 63 11.35 -3.25 -7.66
CA ARG A 63 10.57 -2.06 -7.30
C ARG A 63 9.23 -2.39 -6.65
N GLU A 64 8.65 -1.42 -5.95
CA GLU A 64 7.32 -1.54 -5.35
C GLU A 64 6.24 -1.14 -6.37
N LEU A 65 5.17 -1.93 -6.47
CA LEU A 65 4.01 -1.58 -7.29
C LEU A 65 3.20 -0.48 -6.62
N ASN A 66 2.86 0.52 -7.41
CA ASN A 66 1.99 1.61 -6.99
C ASN A 66 0.54 1.27 -7.29
N PHE A 67 -0.31 1.57 -6.31
CA PHE A 67 -1.76 1.49 -6.47
C PHE A 67 -2.32 2.89 -6.69
N ARG A 68 -3.52 2.96 -7.26
CA ARG A 68 -4.11 4.24 -7.66
C ARG A 68 -4.49 5.08 -6.45
N TRP A 69 -5.10 4.50 -5.40
CA TRP A 69 -5.74 5.29 -4.34
C TRP A 69 -5.25 4.96 -2.92
N LYS A 70 -4.82 3.72 -2.66
CA LYS A 70 -4.31 3.34 -1.35
C LYS A 70 -2.93 3.96 -1.07
N PRO A 71 -2.56 4.12 0.22
CA PRO A 71 -1.21 4.49 0.60
C PRO A 71 -0.15 3.54 0.03
N GLY A 72 1.01 4.10 -0.27
CA GLY A 72 2.16 3.39 -0.85
C GLY A 72 3.42 4.21 -0.62
N ASP A 73 4.01 4.72 -1.69
CA ASP A 73 5.18 5.60 -1.63
C ASP A 73 5.05 6.70 -0.55
N ILE A 74 6.01 6.74 0.36
CA ILE A 74 6.08 7.67 1.50
C ILE A 74 6.25 9.13 1.08
N SER A 75 6.76 9.37 -0.13
CA SER A 75 6.97 10.71 -0.68
C SER A 75 5.76 11.22 -1.47
N LYS A 76 4.78 10.35 -1.76
CA LYS A 76 3.62 10.70 -2.57
C LYS A 76 2.47 11.21 -1.72
N MET A 77 1.91 12.34 -2.12
CA MET A 77 0.73 12.92 -1.48
C MET A 77 -0.46 11.93 -1.54
N PRO A 78 -1.23 11.78 -0.45
CA PRO A 78 -2.48 11.03 -0.49
C PRO A 78 -3.44 11.63 -1.52
N ARG A 79 -4.03 10.78 -2.37
CA ARG A 79 -5.07 11.22 -3.31
C ARG A 79 -6.40 11.46 -2.57
N GLN A 80 -7.13 12.51 -2.96
CA GLN A 80 -8.52 12.67 -2.55
C GLN A 80 -9.42 11.76 -3.38
N VAL A 81 -10.18 10.91 -2.71
CA VAL A 81 -10.97 9.84 -3.35
C VAL A 81 -12.44 9.86 -2.95
N ALA A 82 -12.78 10.42 -1.77
CA ALA A 82 -14.16 10.58 -1.37
C ALA A 82 -14.92 11.48 -2.37
N PRO A 83 -16.17 11.14 -2.72
CA PRO A 83 -17.03 10.09 -2.16
C PRO A 83 -16.88 8.69 -2.81
N TYR A 84 -15.96 8.53 -3.78
CA TYR A 84 -15.74 7.26 -4.45
C TYR A 84 -15.07 6.24 -3.52
N GLN A 85 -15.43 4.96 -3.69
CA GLN A 85 -14.89 3.84 -2.91
C GLN A 85 -14.22 2.81 -3.84
N PRO A 86 -12.96 3.05 -4.26
CA PRO A 86 -12.19 2.10 -5.05
C PRO A 86 -12.18 0.70 -4.42
N ARG A 87 -12.79 -0.26 -5.12
CA ARG A 87 -13.06 -1.59 -4.57
C ARG A 87 -11.79 -2.38 -4.31
N LEU A 88 -10.78 -2.28 -5.19
CA LEU A 88 -9.51 -2.99 -5.03
C LEU A 88 -8.74 -2.48 -3.81
N ASP A 89 -8.58 -1.15 -3.68
CA ASP A 89 -7.89 -0.53 -2.54
C ASP A 89 -8.57 -0.87 -1.21
N TRP A 90 -9.91 -0.94 -1.21
CA TRP A 90 -10.69 -1.39 -0.06
C TRP A 90 -10.40 -2.86 0.28
N GLN A 91 -10.45 -3.76 -0.72
CA GLN A 91 -10.13 -5.18 -0.53
C GLN A 91 -8.70 -5.38 0.00
N MET A 92 -7.72 -4.64 -0.52
CA MET A 92 -6.33 -4.66 -0.04
C MET A 92 -6.21 -4.31 1.44
N TRP A 93 -6.98 -3.32 1.91
CA TRP A 93 -7.01 -2.95 3.32
C TRP A 93 -7.55 -4.09 4.20
N PHE A 94 -8.66 -4.74 3.81
CA PHE A 94 -9.16 -5.90 4.55
C PHE A 94 -8.19 -7.09 4.54
N ALA A 95 -7.53 -7.34 3.41
CA ALA A 95 -6.53 -8.40 3.33
C ALA A 95 -5.36 -8.15 4.29
N ALA A 96 -4.91 -6.89 4.43
CA ALA A 96 -3.83 -6.52 5.34
C ALA A 96 -4.14 -6.77 6.83
N LEU A 97 -5.43 -6.84 7.20
CA LEU A 97 -5.86 -7.16 8.56
C LEU A 97 -5.83 -8.67 8.88
N GLY A 98 -5.66 -9.52 7.86
CA GLY A 98 -5.74 -10.96 8.00
C GLY A 98 -4.52 -11.70 7.45
N SER A 99 -4.73 -12.95 7.08
CA SER A 99 -3.74 -13.77 6.39
C SER A 99 -4.19 -14.06 4.96
N TYR A 100 -3.24 -14.44 4.11
CA TYR A 100 -3.52 -14.78 2.72
C TYR A 100 -4.45 -16.00 2.58
N HIS A 101 -4.47 -16.92 3.56
CA HIS A 101 -5.39 -18.07 3.58
C HIS A 101 -6.86 -17.66 3.56
N HIS A 102 -7.20 -16.54 4.20
CA HIS A 102 -8.57 -16.01 4.22
C HIS A 102 -8.85 -15.07 3.04
N ASN A 103 -7.84 -14.77 2.22
CA ASN A 103 -7.90 -13.82 1.12
C ASN A 103 -7.36 -14.45 -0.19
N PRO A 104 -7.92 -15.57 -0.66
CA PRO A 104 -7.43 -16.27 -1.86
C PRO A 104 -7.54 -15.42 -3.14
N TRP A 105 -8.45 -14.42 -3.15
CA TRP A 105 -8.56 -13.45 -4.24
C TRP A 105 -7.26 -12.67 -4.46
N LEU A 106 -6.47 -12.39 -3.41
CA LEU A 106 -5.22 -11.65 -3.51
C LEU A 106 -4.13 -12.50 -4.16
N VAL A 107 -4.09 -13.79 -3.84
CA VAL A 107 -3.18 -14.75 -4.48
C VAL A 107 -3.52 -14.88 -5.97
N HIS A 108 -4.81 -14.97 -6.30
CA HIS A 108 -5.27 -14.97 -7.69
C HIS A 108 -4.96 -13.65 -8.42
N PHE A 109 -5.12 -12.51 -7.76
CA PHE A 109 -4.74 -11.20 -8.29
C PHE A 109 -3.24 -11.11 -8.63
N ILE A 110 -2.37 -11.54 -7.71
CA ILE A 110 -0.92 -11.60 -7.92
C ILE A 110 -0.58 -12.54 -9.08
N HIS A 111 -1.20 -13.72 -9.15
CA HIS A 111 -1.01 -14.66 -10.25
C HIS A 111 -1.42 -14.06 -11.60
N LYS A 112 -2.50 -13.29 -11.67
CA LYS A 112 -2.93 -12.61 -12.90
C LYS A 112 -1.98 -11.46 -13.31
N ILE A 113 -1.30 -10.81 -12.36
CA ILE A 113 -0.23 -9.85 -12.68
C ILE A 113 0.98 -10.59 -13.27
N LEU A 114 1.40 -11.70 -12.65
CA LEU A 114 2.48 -12.56 -13.16
C LEU A 114 2.20 -13.10 -14.57
N GLN A 115 0.93 -13.34 -14.92
CA GLN A 115 0.51 -13.75 -16.26
C GLN A 115 0.45 -12.59 -17.28
N GLY A 116 0.68 -11.34 -16.86
CA GLY A 116 0.58 -10.18 -17.76
C GLY A 116 -0.87 -9.80 -18.12
N CYS A 117 -1.87 -10.15 -17.31
CA CYS A 117 -3.27 -9.86 -17.62
C CYS A 117 -3.57 -8.35 -17.61
N LYS A 118 -3.63 -7.72 -18.80
CA LYS A 118 -3.88 -6.28 -18.97
C LYS A 118 -5.09 -5.73 -18.19
N PRO A 119 -6.28 -6.39 -18.16
CA PRO A 119 -7.42 -5.86 -17.41
C PRO A 119 -7.18 -5.80 -15.90
N VAL A 120 -6.36 -6.70 -15.36
CA VAL A 120 -6.01 -6.75 -13.93
C VAL A 120 -4.94 -5.71 -13.61
N ILE A 121 -3.90 -5.63 -14.44
CA ILE A 121 -2.83 -4.64 -14.29
C ILE A 121 -3.38 -3.22 -14.44
N ALA A 122 -4.40 -3.00 -15.27
CA ALA A 122 -5.05 -1.69 -15.41
C ALA A 122 -5.67 -1.17 -14.09
N LEU A 123 -5.93 -2.03 -13.11
CA LEU A 123 -6.43 -1.65 -11.78
C LEU A 123 -5.38 -0.93 -10.92
N ILE A 124 -4.08 -1.16 -11.18
CA ILE A 124 -2.96 -0.52 -10.46
C ILE A 124 -2.41 0.70 -11.23
N ASP A 125 -1.52 1.47 -10.61
CA ASP A 125 -0.95 2.73 -11.13
C ASP A 125 0.39 2.47 -11.83
N GLU A 126 0.42 1.51 -12.76
CA GLU A 126 1.65 0.99 -13.37
C GLU A 126 1.59 0.99 -14.91
N PRO A 127 1.86 2.14 -15.56
CA PRO A 127 1.68 2.28 -17.00
C PRO A 127 2.63 1.39 -17.83
N GLY A 128 3.85 1.12 -17.35
CA GLY A 128 4.82 0.24 -18.03
C GLY A 128 4.37 -1.22 -18.10
N LEU A 129 3.75 -1.72 -17.02
CA LEU A 129 3.14 -3.04 -16.99
C LEU A 129 1.87 -3.10 -17.86
N VAL A 130 1.05 -2.04 -17.87
CA VAL A 130 -0.17 -1.99 -18.68
C VAL A 130 0.15 -2.01 -20.18
N SER A 131 1.19 -1.28 -20.61
CA SER A 131 1.63 -1.26 -22.01
C SER A 131 2.32 -2.55 -22.45
N GLY A 132 2.76 -3.39 -21.50
CA GLY A 132 3.56 -4.58 -21.77
C GLY A 132 5.02 -4.26 -22.07
N ALA A 133 5.49 -3.05 -21.74
CA ALA A 133 6.91 -2.69 -21.87
C ALA A 133 7.78 -3.34 -20.78
N GLU A 134 7.16 -3.73 -19.66
CA GLU A 134 7.78 -4.40 -18.53
C GLU A 134 7.09 -5.74 -18.28
N GLU A 135 7.87 -6.79 -18.03
CA GLU A 135 7.39 -8.13 -17.68
C GLU A 135 7.80 -8.47 -16.24
N VAL A 136 6.88 -9.06 -15.47
CA VAL A 136 7.09 -9.39 -14.06
C VAL A 136 7.54 -10.84 -13.93
N LEU A 137 8.73 -11.05 -13.36
CA LEU A 137 9.29 -12.37 -13.11
C LEU A 137 8.80 -12.94 -11.79
N GLN A 138 8.86 -12.11 -10.75
CA GLN A 138 8.53 -12.52 -9.39
C GLN A 138 7.81 -11.39 -8.66
N ILE A 139 6.87 -11.78 -7.78
CA ILE A 139 6.17 -10.86 -6.89
C ILE A 139 6.34 -11.31 -5.45
N HIS A 140 6.78 -10.40 -4.58
CA HIS A 140 6.88 -10.60 -3.15
C HIS A 140 5.90 -9.66 -2.42
N ALA A 141 4.97 -10.20 -1.63
CA ALA A 141 4.03 -9.39 -0.86
C ALA A 141 4.52 -9.21 0.57
N LEU A 142 4.73 -7.96 0.98
CA LEU A 142 5.21 -7.57 2.29
C LEU A 142 4.11 -6.85 3.08
N LEU A 143 4.07 -7.02 4.39
CA LEU A 143 3.21 -6.25 5.28
C LEU A 143 4.01 -5.15 5.98
N PHE A 144 3.51 -3.92 5.89
CA PHE A 144 4.07 -2.76 6.58
C PHE A 144 3.00 -2.09 7.43
N ASN A 145 3.41 -1.51 8.56
CA ASN A 145 2.56 -0.64 9.37
C ASN A 145 2.88 0.82 9.04
N TYR A 146 1.88 1.55 8.56
CA TYR A 146 2.00 2.96 8.20
C TYR A 146 1.53 3.85 9.34
N ASP A 147 2.36 4.84 9.70
CA ASP A 147 1.99 5.96 10.58
C ASP A 147 1.84 7.23 9.74
N PHE A 148 0.61 7.72 9.64
CA PHE A 148 0.29 8.88 8.81
C PHE A 148 0.66 10.18 9.49
N THR A 149 0.98 11.18 8.66
CA THR A 149 1.14 12.58 9.11
C THR A 149 -0.08 13.08 9.89
N ARG A 150 0.24 13.89 10.90
CA ARG A 150 -0.68 14.51 11.84
C ARG A 150 -0.26 15.97 12.02
N LEU A 151 -1.21 16.85 12.29
CA LEU A 151 -0.91 18.23 12.65
C LEU A 151 -0.07 18.27 13.93
N ASN A 152 0.95 19.12 13.97
CA ASN A 152 1.75 19.37 15.16
C ASN A 152 0.97 20.21 16.19
N THR A 153 0.03 19.57 16.86
CA THR A 153 -0.76 20.14 17.95
C THR A 153 -0.28 19.61 19.29
N GLU A 154 -0.62 20.31 20.38
CA GLU A 154 -0.36 19.83 21.74
C GLU A 154 -1.00 18.45 21.97
N TRP A 155 -2.20 18.22 21.41
CA TRP A 155 -2.86 16.91 21.44
C TRP A 155 -2.03 15.82 20.77
N SER A 156 -1.54 16.04 19.54
CA SER A 156 -0.73 15.05 18.83
C SER A 156 0.57 14.71 19.56
N ARG A 157 1.22 15.72 20.18
CA ARG A 157 2.44 15.53 20.97
C ARG A 157 2.22 14.72 22.25
N LYS A 158 1.03 14.82 22.83
CA LYS A 158 0.65 14.07 24.03
C LYS A 158 0.37 12.59 23.77
N ILE A 159 0.39 12.12 22.52
CA ILE A 159 0.14 10.70 22.18
C ILE A 159 1.46 9.91 22.15
N PRO A 160 1.81 9.13 23.21
CA PRO A 160 2.85 8.11 23.15
C PRO A 160 2.77 7.27 21.90
N GLY A 161 3.91 7.02 21.26
CA GLY A 161 3.91 6.38 19.95
C GLY A 161 4.22 7.33 18.82
N THR A 162 3.70 8.55 18.89
CA THR A 162 3.53 9.41 17.71
C THR A 162 4.84 9.96 17.18
N HIS A 163 5.11 9.71 15.90
CA HIS A 163 6.18 10.38 15.18
C HIS A 163 5.60 11.58 14.42
N LEU A 164 5.99 12.80 14.80
CA LEU A 164 5.64 13.99 14.04
C LEU A 164 6.69 14.22 12.95
N ILE A 165 6.25 14.17 11.69
CA ILE A 165 7.11 14.54 10.56
C ILE A 165 7.19 16.06 10.50
N THR A 166 8.36 16.62 10.82
CA THR A 166 8.68 18.05 10.70
C THR A 166 9.55 18.27 9.47
N SER A 167 9.40 19.40 8.79
CA SER A 167 10.20 19.77 7.60
C SER A 167 11.72 19.86 7.86
N GLU A 168 12.15 19.83 9.13
CA GLU A 168 13.53 20.02 9.57
C GLU A 168 14.27 18.70 9.87
N SER A 169 13.63 17.53 9.78
CA SER A 169 14.24 16.26 10.23
C SER A 169 15.19 15.59 9.22
N GLU A 170 15.86 16.35 8.35
CA GLU A 170 16.98 15.89 7.50
C GLU A 170 18.15 16.90 7.47
N SER A 171 18.55 17.48 8.61
CA SER A 171 19.81 18.23 8.69
C SER A 171 20.69 17.73 9.83
N SER A 172 21.39 16.63 9.59
CA SER A 172 22.59 16.26 10.33
C SER A 172 23.81 16.28 9.40
N ASP A 173 24.02 17.41 8.71
CA ASP A 173 25.34 17.87 8.24
C ASP A 173 25.24 19.34 7.73
N PRO A 174 26.04 20.31 8.22
CA PRO A 174 26.04 21.67 7.71
C PRO A 174 27.05 21.80 6.56
N GLY A 175 26.66 21.35 5.36
CA GLY A 175 27.37 21.68 4.11
C GLY A 175 26.93 23.04 3.55
N PRO A 176 27.77 23.78 2.81
CA PRO A 176 27.44 25.12 2.37
C PRO A 176 26.31 25.09 1.33
N GLU A 177 25.40 26.05 1.46
CA GLU A 177 24.20 26.21 0.62
C GLU A 177 24.53 26.24 -0.88
N PRO A 178 23.69 25.63 -1.72
CA PRO A 178 23.49 26.11 -3.07
C PRO A 178 22.13 26.80 -3.21
N GLU A 179 22.20 27.93 -3.90
CA GLU A 179 21.07 28.72 -4.37
C GLU A 179 20.07 27.87 -5.17
N ASN A 180 18.79 28.08 -4.85
CA ASN A 180 17.65 27.92 -5.75
C ASN A 180 17.33 26.49 -6.26
N VAL A 181 16.73 25.65 -5.40
CA VAL A 181 15.93 24.50 -5.84
C VAL A 181 14.67 24.38 -4.97
N ASP A 182 13.51 24.50 -5.59
CA ASP A 182 12.16 24.34 -5.03
C ASP A 182 11.90 22.86 -4.63
N ASN A 183 12.68 22.31 -3.69
CA ASN A 183 12.71 20.88 -3.35
C ASN A 183 12.04 20.60 -1.99
N HIS A 184 10.72 20.79 -1.92
CA HIS A 184 9.94 20.24 -0.80
C HIS A 184 9.78 18.73 -1.00
N ARG A 185 10.83 17.92 -0.76
CA ARG A 185 10.69 16.45 -0.68
C ARG A 185 10.11 16.07 0.69
N GLY A 186 8.89 16.49 0.96
CA GLY A 186 8.20 16.20 2.22
C GLY A 186 7.65 14.77 2.24
N ILE A 187 8.05 14.00 3.24
CA ILE A 187 7.49 12.67 3.52
C ILE A 187 6.06 12.84 4.07
N TRP A 188 5.10 12.06 3.57
CA TRP A 188 3.68 12.12 3.94
C TRP A 188 3.27 11.11 5.02
N TRP A 189 4.07 10.07 5.22
CA TRP A 189 3.90 9.05 6.25
C TRP A 189 5.19 8.28 6.48
N THR A 190 5.37 7.75 7.69
CA THR A 190 6.43 6.77 7.97
C THR A 190 5.84 5.36 7.88
N ARG A 191 6.70 4.36 7.67
CA ARG A 191 6.30 2.96 7.68
C ARG A 191 7.37 2.08 8.31
N SER A 192 6.94 1.02 8.99
CA SER A 192 7.82 -0.02 9.53
C SER A 192 7.45 -1.37 8.89
N PHE A 193 8.47 -2.16 8.56
CA PHE A 193 8.26 -3.53 8.10
C PHE A 193 7.75 -4.38 9.26
N ASP A 194 6.68 -5.14 9.03
CA ASP A 194 6.12 -6.07 10.01
C ASP A 194 6.58 -7.51 9.71
N LYS A 195 6.18 -8.04 8.55
CA LYS A 195 6.48 -9.41 8.13
C LYS A 195 6.28 -9.61 6.63
N ASP A 196 6.80 -10.73 6.12
CA ASP A 196 6.42 -11.23 4.80
C ASP A 196 4.96 -11.69 4.84
N TYR A 197 4.13 -11.14 3.94
CA TYR A 197 2.71 -11.48 3.85
C TYR A 197 2.49 -12.74 3.00
N LEU A 198 3.21 -12.86 1.90
CA LEU A 198 3.32 -14.06 1.06
C LEU A 198 4.78 -14.29 0.72
N PRO A 199 5.23 -15.55 0.56
CA PRO A 199 6.56 -15.83 0.00
C PRO A 199 6.66 -15.28 -1.43
N PRO A 200 7.87 -15.10 -1.98
CA PRO A 200 8.04 -14.73 -3.38
C PRO A 200 7.35 -15.75 -4.31
N LEU A 201 6.54 -15.23 -5.23
CA LEU A 201 5.76 -16.01 -6.19
C LEU A 201 6.24 -15.73 -7.61
N ASP A 202 6.44 -16.80 -8.38
CA ASP A 202 6.75 -16.78 -9.80
C ASP A 202 5.67 -17.51 -10.61
N SER A 203 5.67 -17.33 -11.93
CA SER A 203 4.68 -17.93 -12.84
C SER A 203 4.85 -19.45 -13.03
N SER A 204 6.04 -19.99 -12.71
CA SER A 204 6.39 -21.42 -12.83
C SER A 204 6.05 -22.23 -11.58
N ASN A 205 5.63 -21.58 -10.49
CA ASN A 205 5.43 -22.21 -9.19
C ASN A 205 4.21 -23.15 -9.19
N GLU A 206 4.47 -24.46 -9.12
CA GLU A 206 3.43 -25.49 -9.12
C GLU A 206 2.54 -25.45 -7.86
N SER A 207 3.10 -25.07 -6.70
CA SER A 207 2.33 -24.95 -5.45
C SER A 207 1.29 -23.83 -5.54
N LEU A 208 1.65 -22.72 -6.21
CA LEU A 208 0.72 -21.63 -6.49
C LEU A 208 -0.44 -22.12 -7.38
N ARG A 209 -0.15 -22.87 -8.45
CA ARG A 209 -1.19 -23.41 -9.34
C ARG A 209 -2.15 -24.34 -8.60
N ARG A 210 -1.63 -25.30 -7.83
CA ARG A 210 -2.47 -26.22 -7.03
C ARG A 210 -3.34 -25.48 -6.02
N LEU A 211 -2.80 -24.44 -5.36
CA LEU A 211 -3.57 -23.61 -4.44
C LEU A 211 -4.73 -22.92 -5.17
N LEU A 212 -4.47 -22.31 -6.33
CA LEU A 212 -5.50 -21.63 -7.12
C LEU A 212 -6.59 -22.59 -7.62
N GLU A 213 -6.20 -23.76 -8.12
CA GLU A 213 -7.14 -24.81 -8.54
C GLU A 213 -8.03 -25.29 -7.40
N SER A 214 -7.47 -25.45 -6.19
CA SER A 214 -8.25 -25.83 -4.99
C SER A 214 -9.32 -24.80 -4.61
N GLN A 215 -9.12 -23.54 -5.00
CA GLN A 215 -10.06 -22.44 -4.78
C GLN A 215 -11.02 -22.24 -5.97
N GLY A 216 -10.96 -23.10 -7.00
CA GLY A 216 -11.78 -23.01 -8.21
C GLY A 216 -11.31 -21.95 -9.21
N PHE A 217 -10.07 -21.44 -9.09
CA PHE A 217 -9.48 -20.56 -10.10
C PHE A 217 -8.79 -21.39 -11.16
N HIS A 218 -9.31 -21.36 -12.38
CA HIS A 218 -8.73 -22.03 -13.54
C HIS A 218 -7.80 -21.08 -14.33
N GLU A 219 -6.82 -21.64 -15.04
CA GLU A 219 -5.81 -20.87 -15.78
C GLU A 219 -6.40 -19.97 -16.88
N ASN A 220 -7.61 -20.26 -17.36
CA ASN A 220 -8.17 -19.58 -18.53
C ASN A 220 -8.65 -18.14 -18.24
N MET A 221 -8.33 -17.29 -19.22
CA MET A 221 -8.84 -15.94 -19.47
C MET A 221 -8.24 -14.81 -18.61
N CYS A 222 -7.05 -14.34 -18.98
CA CYS A 222 -6.90 -12.89 -19.13
C CYS A 222 -7.85 -12.50 -20.27
N LEU A 223 -9.10 -12.12 -19.98
CA LEU A 223 -10.08 -11.75 -21.00
C LEU A 223 -9.44 -10.79 -22.01
N LEU A 224 -9.13 -11.30 -23.20
CA LEU A 224 -8.77 -10.47 -24.34
C LEU A 224 -9.99 -9.56 -24.56
N SER A 225 -9.72 -8.27 -24.75
CA SER A 225 -10.76 -7.23 -24.90
C SER A 225 -11.82 -7.55 -25.96
N ASP A 226 -11.54 -8.50 -26.85
CA ASP A 226 -12.33 -8.77 -28.04
C ASP A 226 -13.42 -9.84 -27.84
N GLU A 227 -13.40 -10.59 -26.74
CA GLU A 227 -14.39 -11.67 -26.52
C GLU A 227 -15.65 -11.23 -25.75
N LYS A 228 -15.63 -10.10 -25.05
CA LYS A 228 -16.81 -9.63 -24.29
C LYS A 228 -17.97 -9.16 -25.15
N CYS A 229 -17.73 -8.77 -26.41
CA CYS A 229 -18.80 -8.29 -27.31
C CYS A 229 -19.42 -9.38 -28.18
N LYS A 230 -19.01 -10.65 -28.06
CA LYS A 230 -19.55 -11.76 -28.89
C LYS A 230 -20.51 -12.70 -28.15
N LEU A 231 -20.71 -12.53 -26.84
CA LEU A 231 -21.57 -13.42 -26.04
C LEU A 231 -23.00 -12.88 -25.82
N LEU A 232 -23.44 -11.89 -26.61
CA LEU A 232 -24.81 -11.36 -26.57
C LEU A 232 -25.45 -11.25 -27.97
N SER A 233 -25.04 -12.10 -28.90
CA SER A 233 -25.75 -12.31 -30.15
C SER A 233 -26.12 -13.79 -30.26
N ASP A 234 -27.26 -14.14 -29.68
CA ASP A 234 -28.23 -15.14 -30.18
C ASP A 234 -29.53 -14.99 -29.40
#